data_AF-A0A937KMF1-F1
#
_entry.id   AF-A0A937KMF1-F1
#
_cell.length_a   1.000
_cell.length_b   1.000
_cell.length_c   1.000
_cell.angle_alpha   90.00
_cell.angle_beta   90.00
_cell.angle_gamma   90.00
#
_symmetry.space_group_name_H-M   'P 1'
#
loop_
_entity.id
_entity.type
_entity.pdbx_description
1 polymer ?
#
loop_
_entity_poly.entity_id
_entity_poly.type
_entity_poly.pdbx_seq_one_letter_code
_entity_poly.pdbx_strand_id
1 'polypeptide(L)'
;MATILAHITVKPGSEERFEAIAKELYEATHRLETDVLRYEYWRGADPSSYYTLLSFTDFNSFITHQVSDHHESASPNIGEVVAGLRLEWVDPIDGASPLPPTESSALPADPTELFMTYHERYAAQVAQWWGSMR
;
A
#
# COMPACT_ATOMS: atom_id res chain seq x y z
N MET A 1 3.20 -11.28 6.23
CA MET A 1 3.59 -9.99 5.61
C MET A 1 2.67 -9.70 4.43
N ALA A 2 2.43 -8.43 4.15
CA ALA A 2 1.70 -7.97 2.96
C ALA A 2 2.58 -6.95 2.21
N THR A 3 2.93 -7.23 0.94
CA THR A 3 3.65 -6.27 0.08
C THR A 3 2.88 -5.97 -1.19
N ILE A 4 2.72 -4.68 -1.48
CA ILE A 4 2.01 -4.16 -2.65
C ILE A 4 2.92 -3.17 -3.38
N LEU A 5 2.97 -3.28 -4.70
CA LEU A 5 3.43 -2.22 -5.60
C LEU A 5 2.19 -1.52 -6.16
N ALA A 6 1.90 -0.31 -5.69
CA ALA A 6 0.87 0.52 -6.28
C ALA A 6 1.42 1.25 -7.50
N HIS A 7 0.71 1.14 -8.61
CA HIS A 7 0.93 1.90 -9.83
C HIS A 7 -0.06 3.06 -9.83
N ILE A 8 0.47 4.28 -9.85
CA ILE A 8 -0.30 5.51 -9.70
C ILE A 8 -0.14 6.35 -10.96
N THR A 9 -1.27 6.78 -11.52
CA THR A 9 -1.32 7.81 -12.56
C THR A 9 -1.91 9.07 -11.95
N VAL A 10 -1.13 10.14 -11.92
CA VAL A 10 -1.54 11.46 -11.42
C VAL A 10 -2.17 12.25 -12.57
N LYS A 11 -3.17 13.09 -12.26
CA LYS A 11 -3.77 14.00 -13.22
C LYS A 11 -2.72 15.03 -13.67
N PRO A 12 -2.56 15.29 -14.98
CA PRO A 12 -1.60 16.28 -15.46
C PRO A 12 -1.76 17.64 -14.76
N GLY A 13 -0.66 18.22 -14.29
CA GLY A 13 -0.64 19.49 -13.54
C GLY A 13 -0.92 19.34 -12.04
N SER A 14 -1.14 18.12 -11.54
CA SER A 14 -1.33 17.84 -10.10
C SER A 14 -0.11 17.18 -9.45
N GLU A 15 1.00 17.02 -10.16
CA GLU A 15 2.21 16.31 -9.72
C GLU A 15 2.77 16.89 -8.41
N GLU A 16 2.92 18.21 -8.33
CA GLU A 16 3.45 18.87 -7.14
C GLU A 16 2.54 18.66 -5.91
N ARG A 17 1.21 18.76 -6.11
CA ARG A 17 0.23 18.52 -5.05
C ARG A 17 0.23 17.06 -4.60
N PHE A 18 0.29 16.12 -5.55
CA PHE A 18 0.40 14.71 -5.24
C PHE A 18 1.66 14.40 -4.43
N GLU A 19 2.81 14.95 -4.83
CA GLU A 19 4.07 14.74 -4.11
C GLU A 19 4.08 15.38 -2.72
N ALA A 20 3.39 16.50 -2.51
CA ALA A 20 3.21 17.07 -1.18
C ALA A 20 2.40 16.12 -0.27
N ILE A 21 1.27 15.61 -0.76
CA ILE A 21 0.44 14.64 -0.03
C ILE A 21 1.23 13.36 0.26
N ALA A 22 1.97 12.84 -0.72
CA ALA A 22 2.76 11.63 -0.56
C ALA A 22 3.86 11.78 0.51
N LYS A 23 4.51 12.95 0.59
CA LYS A 23 5.51 13.24 1.63
C LYS A 23 4.87 13.30 3.02
N GLU A 24 3.75 13.99 3.16
CA GLU A 24 3.03 14.06 4.43
C GLU A 24 2.57 12.68 4.90
N LEU A 25 2.05 11.85 3.98
CA LEU A 25 1.62 10.49 4.28
C LEU A 25 2.82 9.61 4.67
N TYR A 26 3.91 9.67 3.91
CA TYR A 26 5.17 9.00 4.24
C TYR A 26 5.65 9.33 5.66
N GLU A 27 5.72 10.62 6.00
CA GLU A 27 6.19 11.08 7.31
C GLU A 27 5.25 10.65 8.44
N ALA A 28 3.94 10.72 8.22
CA ALA A 28 2.94 10.30 9.20
C ALA A 28 3.01 8.79 9.46
N THR A 29 3.05 7.97 8.41
CA THR A 29 3.15 6.51 8.51
C THR A 29 4.40 6.10 9.28
N HIS A 30 5.58 6.60 8.94
CA HIS A 30 6.82 6.23 9.66
C HIS A 30 6.90 6.76 11.09
N ARG A 31 6.17 7.83 11.41
CA ARG A 31 6.12 8.38 12.77
C ARG A 31 5.12 7.66 13.65
N LEU A 32 3.99 7.22 13.09
CA LEU A 32 2.82 6.76 13.84
C LEU A 32 2.64 5.24 13.81
N GLU A 33 3.22 4.54 12.84
CA GLU A 33 3.01 3.12 12.63
C GLU A 33 4.29 2.31 12.87
N THR A 34 4.18 1.25 13.68
CA THR A 34 5.31 0.36 14.01
C THR A 34 5.39 -0.87 13.13
N ASP A 35 4.31 -1.19 12.40
CA ASP A 35 4.17 -2.43 11.64
C ASP A 35 4.54 -2.26 10.15
N VAL A 36 5.03 -1.08 9.78
CA VAL A 36 5.49 -0.76 8.42
C VAL A 36 6.94 -1.25 8.27
N LEU A 37 7.19 -2.07 7.25
CA LEU A 37 8.52 -2.55 6.86
C LEU A 37 9.11 -1.73 5.72
N ARG A 38 8.27 -1.31 4.76
CA ARG A 38 8.60 -0.45 3.61
C ARG A 38 7.41 0.43 3.30
N TYR A 39 7.66 1.67 2.93
CA TYR A 39 6.63 2.59 2.49
C TYR A 39 7.28 3.75 1.77
N GLU A 40 7.59 3.62 0.49
CA GLU A 40 8.32 4.66 -0.23
C GLU A 40 7.61 5.00 -1.55
N TYR A 41 7.85 6.21 -2.06
CA TYR A 41 7.29 6.72 -3.31
C TYR A 41 8.39 6.98 -4.33
N TRP A 42 8.10 6.68 -5.59
CA TRP A 42 8.99 6.94 -6.71
C TRP A 42 8.24 7.55 -7.89
N ARG A 43 8.92 8.42 -8.63
CA ARG A 43 8.48 8.84 -9.96
C ARG A 43 8.78 7.71 -10.95
N GLY A 44 7.84 7.40 -11.82
CA GLY A 44 8.09 6.55 -12.97
C GLY A 44 8.77 7.29 -14.11
N ALA A 45 9.18 6.53 -15.12
CA ALA A 45 9.84 7.10 -16.29
C ALA A 45 8.87 7.88 -17.20
N ASP A 46 7.59 7.48 -17.22
CA ASP A 46 6.57 8.15 -18.00
C ASP A 46 5.98 9.36 -17.25
N PRO A 47 5.59 10.44 -17.96
CA PRO A 47 4.96 11.59 -17.33
C PRO A 47 3.75 11.21 -16.47
N SER A 48 3.67 11.84 -15.30
CA SER A 48 2.58 11.65 -14.32
C SER A 48 2.42 10.19 -13.82
N SER A 49 3.41 9.32 -14.06
CA SER A 49 3.45 7.96 -13.49
C SER A 49 4.26 7.95 -12.20
N TYR A 50 3.74 7.23 -11.21
CA TYR A 50 4.35 7.09 -9.89
C TYR A 50 4.17 5.67 -9.38
N TYR A 51 5.05 5.27 -8.47
CA TYR A 51 4.99 3.99 -7.78
C TYR A 51 5.05 4.21 -6.28
N THR A 52 4.35 3.37 -5.51
CA THR A 52 4.67 3.18 -4.10
C THR A 52 4.73 1.70 -3.77
N LEU A 53 5.76 1.32 -3.04
CA LEU A 53 5.99 -0.02 -2.52
C LEU A 53 5.72 0.10 -1.04
N LEU A 54 4.75 -0.67 -0.59
CA LEU A 54 4.33 -0.69 0.79
C LEU A 54 4.37 -2.14 1.27
N SER A 55 5.02 -2.35 2.41
CA SER A 55 5.22 -3.65 3.02
C SER A 55 4.94 -3.56 4.51
N PHE A 56 4.15 -4.50 5.03
CA PHE A 56 3.72 -4.55 6.43
C PHE A 56 3.98 -5.93 7.02
N THR A 57 4.17 -5.99 8.34
CA THR A 57 4.40 -7.25 9.07
C THR A 57 3.38 -8.34 8.73
N ASP A 58 2.11 -7.98 8.54
CA ASP A 58 1.06 -8.83 8.00
C ASP A 58 -0.05 -8.06 7.24
N PHE A 59 -1.00 -8.81 6.67
CA PHE A 59 -2.10 -8.22 5.91
C PHE A 59 -3.06 -7.38 6.77
N ASN A 60 -3.27 -7.74 8.03
CA ASN A 60 -4.13 -6.96 8.93
C ASN A 60 -3.45 -5.65 9.35
N SER A 61 -2.12 -5.60 9.46
CA SER A 61 -1.36 -4.35 9.62
C SER A 61 -1.50 -3.45 8.39
N PHE A 62 -1.50 -4.01 7.17
CA PHE A 62 -1.84 -3.23 5.97
C PHE A 62 -3.26 -2.66 6.00
N ILE A 63 -4.27 -3.45 6.40
CA ILE A 63 -5.63 -2.93 6.55
C ILE A 63 -5.71 -1.87 7.65
N THR A 64 -4.98 -2.05 8.77
CA THR A 64 -4.87 -1.06 9.84
C THR A 64 -4.30 0.27 9.33
N HIS A 65 -3.26 0.22 8.50
CA HIS A 65 -2.72 1.39 7.82
C HIS A 65 -3.79 2.09 6.97
N GLN A 66 -4.51 1.32 6.14
CA GLN A 66 -5.53 1.87 5.24
C GLN A 66 -6.69 2.57 5.96
N VAL A 67 -7.09 2.08 7.14
CA VAL A 67 -8.19 2.66 7.93
C VAL A 67 -7.71 3.64 9.01
N SER A 68 -6.42 3.96 9.05
CA SER A 68 -5.86 4.88 10.04
C SER A 68 -6.35 6.32 9.82
N ASP A 69 -6.40 7.12 10.87
CA ASP A 69 -6.88 8.51 10.81
C ASP A 69 -6.13 9.35 9.76
N HIS A 70 -4.82 9.18 9.65
CA HIS A 70 -3.99 9.95 8.73
C HIS A 70 -4.16 9.49 7.28
N HIS A 71 -4.44 8.21 7.05
CA HIS A 71 -4.76 7.69 5.72
C HIS A 71 -6.18 8.06 5.28
N GLU A 72 -7.18 7.96 6.17
CA GLU A 72 -8.56 8.39 5.89
C GLU A 72 -8.66 9.90 5.66
N SER A 73 -7.84 10.70 6.36
CA SER A 73 -7.73 12.15 6.11
C SER A 73 -7.06 12.48 4.78
N ALA A 74 -6.08 11.68 4.34
CA ALA A 74 -5.36 11.89 3.08
C ALA A 74 -6.14 11.38 1.86
N SER A 75 -6.93 10.31 2.01
CA SER A 75 -7.59 9.60 0.92
C SER A 75 -8.45 10.49 -0.01
N PRO A 76 -9.28 11.42 0.50
CA PRO A 76 -10.01 12.35 -0.36
C PRO A 76 -9.09 13.26 -1.19
N ASN A 77 -8.01 13.76 -0.59
CA ASN A 77 -7.03 14.62 -1.26
C ASN A 77 -6.27 13.87 -2.36
N ILE A 78 -5.94 12.59 -2.12
CA ILE A 78 -5.35 11.71 -3.13
C ILE A 78 -6.34 11.50 -4.29
N GLY A 79 -7.62 11.24 -4.00
CA GLY A 79 -8.67 11.06 -5.01
C GLY A 79 -8.88 12.29 -5.93
N GLU A 80 -8.60 13.49 -5.44
CA GLU A 80 -8.66 14.71 -6.25
C GLU A 80 -7.53 14.80 -7.28
N VAL A 81 -6.35 14.20 -7.01
CA VAL A 81 -5.16 14.33 -7.86
C VAL A 81 -4.82 13.06 -8.64
N VAL A 82 -5.34 11.90 -8.26
CA VAL A 82 -5.08 10.62 -8.94
C VAL A 82 -6.11 10.38 -10.04
N ALA A 83 -5.62 10.03 -11.24
CA ALA A 83 -6.41 9.63 -12.40
C ALA A 83 -6.58 8.11 -12.52
N GLY A 84 -5.63 7.34 -11.98
CA GLY A 84 -5.66 5.88 -12.01
C GLY A 84 -4.81 5.28 -10.89
N LEU A 85 -5.30 4.19 -10.31
CA LEU A 85 -4.61 3.42 -9.28
C LEU A 85 -4.78 1.94 -9.59
N ARG A 86 -3.67 1.20 -9.61
CA ARG A 86 -3.67 -0.26 -9.66
C ARG A 86 -2.78 -0.78 -8.55
N LEU A 87 -3.34 -1.61 -7.68
CA LEU A 87 -2.59 -2.30 -6.63
C LEU A 87 -2.14 -3.66 -7.17
N GLU A 88 -0.83 -3.91 -7.17
CA GLU A 88 -0.24 -5.18 -7.54
C GLU A 88 0.36 -5.85 -6.30
N TRP A 89 -0.14 -7.03 -5.97
CA TRP A 89 0.49 -7.88 -4.96
C TRP A 89 1.79 -8.44 -5.52
N VAL A 90 2.87 -8.30 -4.77
CA VAL A 90 4.20 -8.79 -5.16
C VAL A 90 4.76 -9.69 -4.08
N ASP A 91 5.56 -10.67 -4.49
CA ASP A 91 6.25 -11.59 -3.59
C ASP A 91 7.76 -11.40 -3.69
N PRO A 92 8.49 -11.28 -2.57
CA PRO A 92 9.93 -11.19 -2.62
C PRO A 92 10.55 -12.47 -3.17
N ILE A 93 11.61 -12.31 -3.99
CA ILE A 93 12.48 -13.42 -4.35
C ILE A 93 13.37 -13.75 -3.15
N ASP A 94 13.40 -15.02 -2.74
CA ASP A 94 14.24 -15.48 -1.63
C ASP A 94 15.72 -15.15 -1.87
N GLY A 95 16.37 -14.65 -0.81
CA GLY A 95 17.75 -14.16 -0.86
C GLY A 95 17.99 -12.83 -1.58
N ALA A 96 17.03 -12.29 -2.34
CA ALA A 96 17.15 -11.00 -3.04
C ALA A 96 16.43 -9.84 -2.32
N SER A 97 15.56 -10.15 -1.37
CA SER A 97 14.89 -9.18 -0.50
C SER A 97 14.88 -9.70 0.94
N PRO A 98 15.10 -8.85 1.96
CA PRO A 98 14.99 -9.25 3.37
C PRO A 98 13.53 -9.37 3.85
N LEU A 99 12.55 -9.08 3.00
CA LEU A 99 11.13 -9.13 3.36
C LEU A 99 10.60 -10.58 3.36
N PRO A 100 9.72 -10.97 4.30
CA PRO A 100 9.06 -12.27 4.28
C PRO A 100 8.12 -12.46 3.08
N PRO A 101 7.67 -13.68 2.76
CA PRO A 101 6.67 -13.91 1.71
C PRO A 101 5.35 -13.16 1.96
N THR A 102 4.70 -12.73 0.87
CA THR A 102 3.37 -12.10 0.91
C THR A 102 2.31 -13.16 1.19
N GLU A 103 1.51 -12.92 2.22
CA GLU A 103 0.46 -13.83 2.70
C GLU A 103 -0.84 -13.07 2.95
N SER A 104 -1.97 -13.79 2.92
CA SER A 104 -3.24 -13.29 3.41
C SER A 104 -3.37 -13.51 4.93
N SER A 105 -4.23 -12.72 5.56
CA SER A 105 -4.62 -12.92 6.96
C SER A 105 -6.13 -13.12 7.06
N ALA A 106 -6.58 -13.99 7.96
CA ALA A 106 -7.97 -13.99 8.39
C ALA A 106 -8.31 -12.68 9.11
N LEU A 107 -9.59 -12.33 9.16
CA LEU A 107 -10.08 -11.20 9.96
C LEU A 107 -9.66 -11.37 11.44
N PRO A 108 -9.36 -10.27 12.15
CA PRO A 108 -9.14 -10.32 13.59
C PRO A 108 -10.45 -10.69 14.32
N ALA A 109 -10.36 -10.96 15.63
CA ALA A 109 -11.50 -11.48 16.41
C ALA A 109 -12.68 -10.50 16.52
N ASP A 110 -12.44 -9.20 16.46
CA ASP A 110 -13.46 -8.15 16.61
C ASP A 110 -13.17 -6.95 15.68
N PRO A 111 -13.36 -7.10 14.36
CA PRO A 111 -13.06 -6.04 13.39
C PRO A 111 -14.19 -4.99 13.38
N THR A 112 -13.83 -3.73 13.16
CA THR A 112 -14.82 -2.69 12.84
C THR A 112 -15.43 -2.93 11.45
N GLU A 113 -16.60 -2.33 11.18
CA GLU A 113 -17.26 -2.44 9.87
C GLU A 113 -16.38 -1.90 8.73
N LEU A 114 -15.68 -0.78 8.97
CA LEU A 114 -14.73 -0.22 8.02
C LEU A 114 -13.57 -1.17 7.74
N PHE A 115 -13.01 -1.79 8.80
CA PHE A 115 -11.94 -2.78 8.67
C PHE A 115 -12.39 -3.97 7.82
N MET A 116 -13.57 -4.52 8.07
CA MET A 116 -14.13 -5.62 7.27
C MET A 116 -14.29 -5.23 5.81
N THR A 117 -14.84 -4.04 5.55
CA THR A 117 -15.03 -3.51 4.19
C THR A 117 -13.70 -3.40 3.44
N TYR A 118 -12.66 -2.91 4.12
CA TYR A 118 -11.33 -2.73 3.51
C TYR A 118 -10.59 -4.05 3.36
N HIS A 119 -10.75 -4.97 4.31
CA HIS A 119 -10.20 -6.33 4.22
C HIS A 119 -10.72 -7.07 2.99
N GLU A 120 -12.03 -6.98 2.72
CA GLU A 120 -12.63 -7.55 1.51
C GLU A 120 -12.16 -6.81 0.24
N ARG A 121 -12.24 -5.47 0.23
CA ARG A 121 -11.89 -4.64 -0.94
C ARG A 121 -10.44 -4.84 -1.37
N TYR A 122 -9.54 -4.96 -0.41
CA TYR A 122 -8.11 -5.09 -0.64
C TYR A 122 -7.61 -6.50 -0.34
N ALA A 123 -8.45 -7.53 -0.45
CA ALA A 123 -8.05 -8.91 -0.18
C ALA A 123 -6.74 -9.28 -0.91
N ALA A 124 -5.78 -9.83 -0.15
CA ALA A 124 -4.49 -10.22 -0.70
C ALA A 124 -4.64 -11.27 -1.80
N GLN A 125 -4.06 -11.00 -2.98
CA GLN A 125 -4.04 -11.93 -4.10
C GLN A 125 -2.69 -12.63 -4.17
N VAL A 126 -2.54 -13.72 -3.42
CA VAL A 126 -1.34 -14.57 -3.47
C VAL A 126 -1.37 -15.38 -4.76
N ALA A 127 -0.46 -15.09 -5.70
CA ALA A 127 -0.46 -15.76 -6.99
C ALA A 127 -0.02 -17.23 -6.86
N GLN A 128 -0.77 -18.14 -7.46
CA GLN A 128 -0.54 -19.59 -7.32
C GLN A 128 0.87 -20.02 -7.74
N TRP A 129 1.46 -19.37 -8.75
CA TRP A 129 2.78 -19.74 -9.28
C TRP A 129 3.93 -19.41 -8.32
N TRP A 130 3.71 -18.53 -7.33
CA TRP A 130 4.71 -18.22 -6.30
C TRP A 130 4.98 -19.42 -5.40
N GLY A 131 3.96 -20.23 -5.11
CA GLY A 131 4.07 -21.33 -4.14
C GLY A 131 5.12 -22.39 -4.48
N SER A 132 5.43 -22.60 -5.75
CA SER A 132 6.50 -23.53 -6.17
C SER A 132 7.91 -22.92 -6.17
N MET A 133 8.02 -21.61 -5.92
CA MET A 133 9.27 -20.84 -5.99
C MET A 133 9.71 -20.29 -4.62
N ARG A 134 8.86 -20.45 -3.59
CA ARG A 134 9.10 -20.03 -2.20
C ARG A 134 9.72 -21.15 -1.37
#